data_AF-A0A2N2CZB8-F1
#
_entry.id   AF-A0A2N2CZB8-F1
#
_cell.length_a   1.000
_cell.length_b   1.000
_cell.length_c   1.000
_cell.angle_alpha   90.00
_cell.angle_beta   90.00
_cell.angle_gamma   90.00
#
_symmetry.space_group_name_H-M   'P 1'
#
loop_
_entity.id
_entity.type
_entity.pdbx_description
1 polymer ?
#
loop_
_entity_poly.entity_id
_entity_poly.type
_entity_poly.pdbx_seq_one_letter_code
_entity_poly.pdbx_strand_id
1 'polypeptide(L)'
;NNIAQRAEAYKPKPRTTYKMIKEYIVEKYSFNVHTAYIAEVKRGLGLPMYDAPNAVETLKNPRKQPTPIQVDAIKDALIHFEVI
;
A
#
# COMPACT_ATOMS: atom_id res chain seq x y z
N ASN A 1 -9.33 -27.48 -26.07
CA ASN A 1 -8.97 -26.04 -26.08
C ASN A 1 -9.65 -25.30 -24.94
N ASN A 2 -9.06 -25.32 -23.74
CA ASN A 2 -9.69 -24.77 -22.51
C ASN A 2 -8.82 -23.72 -21.79
N ILE A 3 -7.71 -23.31 -22.41
CA ILE A 3 -6.71 -22.42 -21.80
C ILE A 3 -7.03 -20.95 -22.13
N ALA A 4 -7.55 -20.67 -23.33
CA ALA A 4 -7.89 -19.31 -23.78
C ALA A 4 -9.07 -18.70 -23.00
N GLN A 5 -10.12 -19.47 -22.70
CA GLN A 5 -11.32 -18.96 -22.01
C GLN A 5 -11.07 -18.62 -20.52
N ARG A 6 -10.05 -19.23 -19.89
CA ARG A 6 -9.67 -18.92 -18.49
C ARG A 6 -8.81 -17.67 -18.36
N ALA A 7 -8.02 -17.34 -19.39
CA ALA A 7 -7.17 -16.15 -19.38
C ALA A 7 -7.99 -14.86 -19.44
N GLU A 8 -9.13 -14.87 -20.14
CA GLU A 8 -9.99 -13.69 -20.31
C GLU A 8 -10.83 -13.35 -19.06
N ALA A 9 -11.11 -14.36 -18.22
CA ALA A 9 -11.74 -14.20 -16.91
C ALA A 9 -10.76 -13.69 -15.83
N TYR A 10 -9.45 -13.73 -16.10
CA TYR A 10 -8.42 -13.24 -15.19
C TYR A 10 -7.84 -11.92 -15.72
N LYS A 11 -8.67 -10.88 -15.75
CA LYS A 11 -8.16 -9.51 -15.71
C LYS A 11 -7.89 -9.18 -14.24
N PRO A 12 -6.64 -9.28 -13.74
CA PRO A 12 -6.36 -8.86 -12.38
C PRO A 12 -6.81 -7.40 -12.26
N LYS A 13 -7.66 -7.10 -11.27
CA LYS A 13 -7.91 -5.71 -10.88
C LYS A 13 -6.56 -5.02 -10.74
N PRO A 14 -6.37 -3.82 -11.31
CA PRO A 14 -5.10 -3.13 -11.24
C PRO A 14 -4.67 -3.07 -9.79
N ARG A 15 -3.56 -3.74 -9.47
CA ARG A 15 -3.08 -3.82 -8.09
C ARG A 15 -2.55 -2.43 -7.72
N THR A 16 -3.23 -1.76 -6.80
CA THR A 16 -2.77 -0.51 -6.23
C THR A 16 -1.38 -0.69 -5.63
N THR A 17 -0.39 -0.09 -6.27
CA THR A 17 1.00 -0.19 -5.83
C THR A 17 1.30 0.85 -4.75
N TYR A 18 2.37 0.64 -3.98
CA TYR A 18 2.85 1.65 -3.03
C TYR A 18 3.26 2.96 -3.70
N LYS A 19 3.68 2.91 -4.97
CA LYS A 19 4.00 4.11 -5.74
C LYS A 19 2.75 4.97 -5.97
N MET A 20 1.65 4.35 -6.42
CA MET A 20 0.38 5.06 -6.66
C MET A 20 -0.18 5.71 -5.39
N ILE A 21 -0.11 5.00 -4.25
CA ILE A 21 -0.53 5.55 -2.96
C ILE A 21 0.30 6.79 -2.59
N LYS A 22 1.61 6.74 -2.78
CA LYS A 22 2.50 7.88 -2.48
C LYS A 22 2.23 9.07 -3.39
N GLU A 23 2.07 8.84 -4.70
CA GLU A 23 1.80 9.90 -5.68
C GLU A 23 0.48 10.61 -5.36
N TYR A 24 -0.58 9.85 -5.09
CA TYR A 24 -1.87 10.40 -4.67
C TYR A 24 -1.76 11.31 -3.43
N ILE A 25 -1.00 10.87 -2.42
CA ILE A 25 -0.84 11.64 -1.17
C ILE A 25 -0.02 12.92 -1.41
N VAL A 26 1.01 12.85 -2.26
CA VAL A 26 1.79 14.04 -2.64
C VAL A 26 0.92 15.04 -3.42
N GLU A 27 0.10 14.57 -4.36
CA GLU A 27 -0.77 15.43 -5.15
C GLU A 27 -1.89 16.08 -4.32
N LYS A 28 -2.49 15.33 -3.38
CA LYS A 28 -3.63 15.82 -2.57
C LYS A 28 -3.23 16.59 -1.33
N TYR A 29 -2.17 16.16 -0.64
CA TYR A 29 -1.78 16.69 0.67
C TYR A 29 -0.41 17.39 0.68
N SER A 30 0.31 17.42 -0.44
CA SER A 30 1.60 18.09 -0.58
C SER A 30 2.70 17.58 0.36
N PHE A 31 2.63 16.32 0.80
CA PHE A 31 3.68 15.67 1.58
C PHE A 31 3.92 14.21 1.17
N ASN A 32 5.11 13.70 1.47
CA ASN A 32 5.49 12.32 1.15
C ASN A 32 5.32 11.40 2.37
N VAL A 33 4.94 10.14 2.13
CA VAL A 33 4.82 9.10 3.16
C VAL A 33 5.82 7.97 2.94
N HIS A 34 6.38 7.47 4.03
CA HIS A 34 7.30 6.34 3.96
C HIS A 34 6.55 5.04 3.64
N THR A 35 7.16 4.14 2.87
CA THR A 35 6.53 2.85 2.53
C THR A 35 6.20 2.03 3.79
N ALA A 36 7.04 2.13 4.82
CA ALA A 36 6.80 1.47 6.10
C ALA A 36 5.51 1.94 6.79
N TYR A 37 5.12 3.20 6.61
CA TYR A 37 3.88 3.73 7.20
C TYR A 37 2.65 3.19 6.47
N ILE A 38 2.71 3.10 5.14
CA ILE A 38 1.66 2.45 4.35
C ILE A 38 1.50 0.99 4.80
N ALA A 39 2.63 0.29 4.97
CA ALA A 39 2.65 -1.08 5.50
C ALA A 39 2.02 -1.20 6.88
N GLU A 40 2.37 -0.32 7.83
CA GLU A 40 1.80 -0.33 9.18
C GLU A 40 0.29 -0.06 9.19
N VAL A 41 -0.19 0.91 8.40
CA VAL A 41 -1.63 1.19 8.26
C VAL A 41 -2.37 0.00 7.63
N LYS A 42 -1.82 -0.60 6.56
CA LYS A 42 -2.39 -1.80 5.94
C LYS A 42 -2.44 -2.97 6.92
N ARG A 43 -1.39 -3.17 7.72
CA ARG A 43 -1.34 -4.21 8.77
C ARG A 43 -2.43 -3.99 9.81
N GLY A 44 -2.67 -2.75 10.23
CA GLY A 44 -3.74 -2.39 11.17
C GLY A 44 -5.15 -2.67 10.63
N LEU A 45 -5.32 -2.72 9.30
CA LEU A 45 -6.58 -3.01 8.63
C LEU A 45 -6.73 -4.49 8.20
N GLY A 46 -5.75 -5.34 8.54
CA GLY A 46 -5.77 -6.77 8.17
C GLY A 46 -5.54 -7.04 6.68
N LEU A 47 -5.04 -6.07 5.93
CA LEU A 47 -4.79 -6.24 4.50
C LEU A 47 -3.54 -7.10 4.25
N PRO A 48 -3.52 -7.93 3.18
CA PRO A 48 -2.37 -8.74 2.84
C PRO A 48 -1.16 -7.85 2.54
N MET A 49 -0.12 -7.97 3.37
CA MET A 49 1.20 -7.43 3.09
C MET A 49 2.05 -8.51 2.43
N TYR A 50 2.63 -8.17 1.28
CA TYR A 50 3.76 -8.92 0.78
C TYR A 50 5.01 -8.45 1.52
N ASP A 51 5.76 -9.40 2.09
CA ASP A 51 7.05 -9.09 2.70
C ASP A 51 7.97 -8.49 1.64
N ALA A 52 8.62 -7.38 2.01
CA ALA A 52 9.68 -6.84 1.18
C ALA A 52 10.82 -7.88 1.18
N PRO A 53 11.32 -8.35 0.04
CA PRO A 53 12.42 -9.31 -0.01
C PRO A 53 13.70 -8.80 0.67
N ASN A 54 13.77 -7.49 0.92
CA ASN A 54 14.88 -6.80 1.58
C ASN A 54 14.57 -6.49 3.06
N ALA A 55 13.61 -7.20 3.68
CA ALA A 55 13.23 -6.99 5.07
C ALA A 55 14.44 -7.30 5.97
N VAL A 56 15.03 -6.26 6.54
CA VAL A 56 16.09 -6.42 7.55
C VAL A 56 15.47 -7.01 8.81
N GLU A 57 16.01 -8.14 9.26
CA GLU A 57 15.52 -8.90 10.43
C GLU A 57 15.61 -8.07 11.72
N THR A 58 16.60 -7.17 11.80
CA THR A 58 16.80 -6.25 12.93
C THR A 58 16.91 -4.82 12.44
N LEU A 59 15.93 -3.98 12.81
CA LEU A 59 16.01 -2.54 12.61
C LEU A 59 17.03 -1.95 13.59
N LYS A 60 18.09 -1.31 13.07
CA LYS A 60 19.10 -0.62 13.89
C LYS A 60 18.52 0.49 14.77
N ASN A 61 17.39 1.08 14.36
CA ASN A 61 16.67 2.10 15.12
C ASN A 61 15.17 1.78 15.12
N PRO A 62 14.45 2.06 16.23
CA PRO A 62 13.00 1.97 16.25
C PRO A 62 12.42 2.89 15.16
N ARG A 63 11.56 2.33 14.30
CA ARG A 63 10.86 3.13 13.28
C ARG A 63 9.96 4.13 13.98
N LYS A 64 10.06 5.40 13.58
CA LYS A 64 9.07 6.41 13.97
C LYS A 64 7.71 5.96 13.45
N GLN A 65 6.69 5.99 14.29
CA GLN A 65 5.31 5.74 13.86
C GLN A 65 4.85 6.90 12.95
N PRO A 66 3.97 6.64 11.97
CA PRO A 66 3.37 7.70 11.18
C PRO A 66 2.59 8.67 12.07
N THR A 67 2.59 9.95 11.71
CA THR A 67 1.72 10.93 12.37
C THR A 67 0.25 10.65 12.02
N PRO A 68 -0.72 11.09 12.84
CA PRO A 68 -2.15 10.93 12.53
C PRO A 68 -2.53 11.44 11.14
N ILE A 69 -1.97 12.58 10.74
CA ILE A 69 -2.18 13.17 9.41
C ILE A 69 -1.71 12.22 8.29
N GLN A 70 -0.56 11.57 8.47
CA GLN A 70 -0.06 10.58 7.52
C GLN A 70 -0.94 9.33 7.48
N VAL A 71 -1.43 8.87 8.63
CA VAL A 71 -2.35 7.74 8.71
C VAL A 71 -3.64 8.03 7.95
N ASP A 72 -4.22 9.20 8.14
CA ASP A 72 -5.47 9.60 7.50
C ASP A 72 -5.30 9.75 5.99
N ALA A 73 -4.20 10.37 5.53
CA ALA A 73 -3.89 10.46 4.11
C ALA A 73 -3.67 9.08 3.46
N ILE A 74 -3.04 8.15 4.18
CA ILE A 74 -2.88 6.77 3.71
C ILE A 74 -4.23 6.07 3.62
N LYS A 75 -5.09 6.19 4.64
CA LYS A 75 -6.44 5.59 4.62
C LYS A 75 -7.29 6.15 3.48
N ASP A 76 -7.27 7.47 3.29
CA ASP A 76 -7.97 8.15 2.20
C ASP A 76 -7.49 7.65 0.83
N ALA A 77 -6.18 7.49 0.62
CA ALA A 77 -5.64 6.88 -0.58
C ALA A 77 -6.12 5.43 -0.76
N LEU A 78 -6.15 4.62 0.31
CA LEU A 78 -6.63 3.23 0.24
C LEU A 78 -8.12 3.16 -0.15
N ILE A 79 -8.95 4.07 0.35
CA ILE A 79 -10.37 4.20 -0.03
C ILE A 79 -10.48 4.62 -1.50
N HIS A 80 -9.72 5.63 -1.92
CA HIS A 80 -9.71 6.13 -3.30
C HIS A 80 -9.38 5.02 -4.31
N PHE A 81 -8.45 4.15 -3.94
CA PHE A 81 -8.02 3.02 -4.77
C PHE A 81 -8.82 1.73 -4.53
N GLU A 82 -9.94 1.79 -3.80
CA GLU A 82 -10.82 0.65 -3.49
C GLU A 82 -10.06 -0.57 -2.91
N VAL A 83 -9.04 -0.29 -2.10
CA VAL A 83 -8.24 -1.32 -1.40
C VAL A 83 -8.92 -1.74 -0.10
N ILE A 84 -9.66 -0.82 0.52
CA ILE A 84 -10.49 -1.03 1.71
C ILE A 84 -11.92 -0.60 1.46
#